data_AF-A0A2T0TNX2-F1
#
_entry.id   AF-A0A2T0TNX2-F1
#
_cell.length_a   1.000
_cell.length_b   1.000
_cell.length_c   1.000
_cell.angle_alpha   90.00
_cell.angle_beta   90.00
_cell.angle_gamma   90.00
#
_symmetry.space_group_name_H-M   'P 1'
#
loop_
_entity.id
_entity.type
_entity.pdbx_description
1 polymer ?
#
loop_
_entity_poly.entity_id
_entity_poly.type
_entity_poly.pdbx_seq_one_letter_code
_entity_poly.pdbx_strand_id
1 'polypeptide(L)'
;MDAETALAALKDVGLPITDSAVITETNDRNNLIGRPGQYVSKVAFADSRLGVPIDQAEPGNEGGGSIEVFADGADAQVRSDYIQQTLQSLGPAAGTEYHFLAGPVLVRVNGELPPSVAAEYEAASAGLA
;
A
#
# COMPACT_ATOMS: atom_id res chain seq x y z
N MET A 1 -12.25 -8.75 1.63
CA MET A 1 -11.72 -8.61 0.26
C MET A 1 -10.25 -8.95 0.26
N ASP A 2 -9.64 -9.24 -0.89
CA ASP A 2 -8.17 -9.35 -1.03
C ASP A 2 -7.58 -8.06 -1.64
N ALA A 3 -6.26 -7.95 -1.68
CA ALA A 3 -5.54 -6.78 -2.16
C ALA A 3 -5.77 -6.50 -3.66
N GLU A 4 -5.97 -7.54 -4.47
CA GLU A 4 -6.26 -7.41 -5.90
C GLU A 4 -7.67 -6.84 -6.13
N THR A 5 -8.65 -7.28 -5.35
CA THR A 5 -10.02 -6.72 -5.36
C THR A 5 -10.01 -5.26 -4.91
N ALA A 6 -9.26 -4.92 -3.87
CA ALA A 6 -9.10 -3.54 -3.41
C ALA A 6 -8.43 -2.67 -4.49
N LEU A 7 -7.38 -3.19 -5.17
CA LEU A 7 -6.74 -2.51 -6.29
C LEU A 7 -7.72 -2.24 -7.43
N ALA A 8 -8.55 -3.22 -7.78
CA ALA A 8 -9.57 -3.06 -8.81
C ALA A 8 -10.55 -1.95 -8.45
N ALA A 9 -11.03 -1.89 -7.20
CA ALA A 9 -11.90 -0.81 -6.74
C ALA A 9 -11.23 0.58 -6.82
N LEU A 10 -9.93 0.68 -6.49
CA LEU A 10 -9.17 1.92 -6.67
C LEU A 10 -9.04 2.34 -8.15
N LYS A 11 -8.85 1.37 -9.05
CA LYS A 11 -8.82 1.62 -10.50
C LYS A 11 -10.19 2.07 -11.04
N ASP A 12 -11.27 1.45 -10.56
CA ASP A 12 -12.63 1.73 -11.01
C ASP A 12 -13.10 3.16 -10.67
N VAL A 13 -12.60 3.75 -9.58
CA VAL A 13 -12.85 5.16 -9.24
C VAL A 13 -11.94 6.15 -9.99
N GLY A 14 -11.11 5.65 -10.91
CA GLY A 14 -10.33 6.46 -11.84
C GLY A 14 -8.96 6.90 -11.33
N LEU A 15 -8.42 6.27 -10.27
CA LEU A 15 -7.04 6.53 -9.87
C LEU A 15 -6.08 6.11 -11.00
N PRO A 16 -5.03 6.90 -11.30
CA PRO A 16 -4.14 6.70 -12.44
C PRO A 16 -3.10 5.60 -12.18
N ILE A 17 -3.57 4.42 -11.77
CA ILE A 17 -2.77 3.24 -11.51
C ILE A 17 -2.48 2.53 -12.84
N THR A 18 -1.21 2.54 -13.25
CA THR A 18 -0.80 2.06 -14.59
C THR A 18 -0.24 0.66 -14.60
N ASP A 19 0.34 0.21 -13.48
CA ASP A 19 0.92 -1.13 -13.34
C ASP A 19 0.77 -1.61 -11.90
N SER A 20 0.89 -2.92 -11.69
CA SER A 20 0.80 -3.54 -10.39
C SER A 20 1.46 -4.91 -10.37
N ALA A 21 1.94 -5.33 -9.21
CA ALA A 21 2.44 -6.67 -8.99
C ALA A 21 1.89 -7.25 -7.68
N VAL A 22 1.40 -8.49 -7.76
CA VAL A 22 0.95 -9.25 -6.60
C VAL A 22 2.17 -9.71 -5.81
N ILE A 23 2.11 -9.52 -4.49
CA ILE A 23 3.14 -9.97 -3.57
C ILE A 23 2.70 -11.31 -2.98
N THR A 24 3.57 -12.31 -3.12
CA THR A 24 3.43 -13.71 -2.72
C THR A 24 4.51 -14.08 -1.72
N GLU A 25 4.43 -15.29 -1.16
CA GLU A 25 5.43 -15.85 -0.23
C GLU A 25 6.87 -15.82 -0.77
N THR A 26 7.05 -15.84 -2.09
CA THR A 26 8.37 -15.97 -2.72
C THR A 26 8.98 -14.64 -3.18
N ASN A 27 8.21 -13.55 -3.25
CA ASN A 27 8.70 -12.23 -3.69
C ASN A 27 8.47 -11.11 -2.64
N ASP A 28 7.96 -11.46 -1.45
CA ASP A 28 7.77 -10.50 -0.37
C ASP A 28 9.10 -10.14 0.31
N ARG A 29 9.60 -8.92 0.05
CA ARG A 29 10.81 -8.37 0.69
C ARG A 29 10.77 -8.42 2.22
N ASN A 30 9.59 -8.28 2.84
CA ASN A 30 9.48 -8.35 4.31
C ASN A 30 9.32 -9.79 4.82
N ASN A 31 9.01 -10.73 3.93
CA ASN A 31 8.69 -12.11 4.27
C ASN A 31 7.56 -12.21 5.31
N LEU A 32 6.48 -11.44 5.20
CA LEU A 32 5.37 -11.38 6.19
C LEU A 32 4.05 -11.95 5.68
N ILE A 33 3.87 -12.08 4.36
CA ILE A 33 2.65 -12.63 3.76
C ILE A 33 2.23 -13.97 4.40
N GLY A 34 0.97 -14.06 4.84
CA GLY A 34 0.39 -15.26 5.44
C GLY A 34 0.86 -15.60 6.86
N ARG A 35 1.75 -14.80 7.48
CA ARG A 35 2.19 -15.04 8.86
C ARG A 35 1.15 -14.56 9.87
N PRO A 36 1.12 -15.15 11.09
CA PRO A 36 0.22 -14.69 12.15
C PRO A 36 0.38 -13.19 12.45
N GLY A 37 -0.73 -12.46 12.48
CA GLY A 37 -0.75 -11.01 12.74
C GLY A 37 -0.20 -10.15 11.60
N GLN A 38 -0.04 -10.70 10.39
CA GLN A 38 0.49 -10.01 9.22
C GLN A 38 -0.52 -10.03 8.07
N TYR A 39 -0.17 -9.36 6.95
CA TYR A 39 -1.05 -9.28 5.80
C TYR A 39 -1.26 -10.66 5.17
N VAL A 40 -2.52 -10.96 4.83
CA VAL A 40 -2.97 -12.18 4.16
C VAL A 40 -2.93 -12.04 2.64
N SER A 41 -2.96 -10.81 2.13
CA SER A 41 -2.75 -10.51 0.70
C SER A 41 -2.10 -9.13 0.54
N LYS A 42 -1.32 -8.95 -0.52
CA LYS A 42 -0.64 -7.70 -0.79
C LYS A 42 -0.42 -7.46 -2.28
N VAL A 43 -0.55 -6.22 -2.70
CA VAL A 43 -0.26 -5.75 -4.06
C VAL A 43 0.54 -4.46 -3.99
N ALA A 44 1.58 -4.35 -4.82
CA ALA A 44 2.25 -3.09 -5.12
C ALA A 44 1.66 -2.48 -6.40
N PHE A 45 1.61 -1.16 -6.50
CA PHE A 45 1.10 -0.47 -7.68
C PHE A 45 1.92 0.77 -8.06
N ALA A 46 1.93 1.07 -9.36
CA ALA A 46 2.51 2.30 -9.90
C ALA A 46 1.43 3.34 -10.18
N ASP A 47 1.67 4.56 -9.74
CA ASP A 47 0.91 5.75 -10.11
C ASP A 47 1.65 6.49 -11.21
N SER A 48 0.97 6.75 -12.34
CA SER A 48 1.58 7.40 -13.51
C SER A 48 2.23 8.76 -13.20
N ARG A 49 1.82 9.42 -12.11
CA ARG A 49 2.31 10.74 -11.70
C ARG A 49 3.72 10.71 -11.13
N LEU A 50 4.22 9.55 -10.70
CA LEU A 50 5.63 9.37 -10.30
C LEU A 50 6.53 9.00 -11.47
N GLY A 51 5.99 8.35 -12.51
CA GLY A 51 6.79 7.86 -13.65
C GLY A 51 7.78 6.76 -13.28
N VAL A 52 7.64 6.15 -12.10
CA VAL A 52 8.46 5.03 -11.63
C VAL A 52 7.68 3.72 -11.90
N PRO A 53 8.23 2.78 -12.71
CA PRO A 53 7.57 1.52 -13.00
C PRO A 53 7.58 0.57 -11.79
N ILE A 54 6.70 -0.43 -11.78
CA ILE A 54 6.76 -1.52 -10.79
C ILE A 54 7.91 -2.48 -11.14
N ASP A 55 8.75 -2.77 -10.14
CA ASP A 55 9.65 -3.91 -10.21
C ASP A 55 8.84 -5.19 -10.01
N GLN A 56 8.72 -6.00 -11.07
CA GLN A 56 7.96 -7.24 -11.05
C GLN A 56 8.70 -8.38 -10.31
N ALA A 57 10.02 -8.29 -10.19
CA ALA A 57 10.83 -9.28 -9.47
C ALA A 57 10.85 -8.98 -7.97
N GLU A 58 10.90 -7.71 -7.60
CA GLU A 58 10.89 -7.26 -6.21
C GLU A 58 9.91 -6.09 -5.98
N PRO A 59 8.59 -6.36 -5.96
CA PRO A 59 7.60 -5.30 -5.89
C PRO A 59 7.65 -4.51 -4.58
N GLY A 60 7.45 -3.19 -4.68
CA GLY A 60 7.45 -2.28 -3.55
C GLY A 60 6.64 -1.00 -3.80
N ASN A 61 6.80 -0.03 -2.90
CA ASN A 61 5.99 1.19 -2.88
C ASN A 61 6.54 2.30 -3.80
N GLU A 62 7.72 2.12 -4.36
CA GLU A 62 8.49 3.14 -5.06
C GLU A 62 7.71 3.71 -6.26
N GLY A 63 6.94 2.86 -6.95
CA GLY A 63 6.13 3.23 -8.11
C GLY A 63 4.89 4.06 -7.81
N GLY A 64 4.39 4.05 -6.57
CA GLY A 64 3.13 4.71 -6.21
C GLY A 64 2.64 4.31 -4.84
N GLY A 65 2.65 3.02 -4.54
CA GLY A 65 2.24 2.53 -3.24
C GLY A 65 1.99 1.03 -3.18
N SER A 66 1.34 0.60 -2.11
CA SER A 66 0.85 -0.77 -1.97
C SER A 66 -0.46 -0.85 -1.19
N ILE A 67 -1.16 -1.95 -1.37
CA ILE A 67 -2.34 -2.32 -0.60
C ILE A 67 -2.00 -3.58 0.17
N GLU A 68 -2.12 -3.52 1.50
CA GLU A 68 -1.92 -4.64 2.41
C GLU A 68 -3.28 -4.98 3.04
N VAL A 69 -3.72 -6.23 2.96
CA VAL A 69 -4.98 -6.67 3.58
C VAL A 69 -4.69 -7.69 4.67
N PHE A 70 -5.33 -7.51 5.83
CA PHE A 70 -5.12 -8.27 7.05
C PHE A 70 -6.33 -9.14 7.41
N ALA A 71 -6.18 -9.97 8.44
CA ALA A 71 -7.30 -10.72 8.99
C ALA A 71 -8.33 -9.80 9.65
N ASP A 72 -7.86 -8.72 10.30
CA ASP A 72 -8.69 -7.70 10.93
C ASP A 72 -8.04 -6.31 10.88
N GLY A 73 -8.82 -5.29 11.29
CA GLY A 73 -8.34 -3.91 11.29
C GLY A 73 -7.35 -3.58 12.41
N ALA A 74 -7.26 -4.38 13.47
CA ALA A 74 -6.29 -4.17 14.53
C ALA A 74 -4.87 -4.52 14.03
N ASP A 75 -4.72 -5.63 13.31
CA ASP A 75 -3.47 -6.01 12.66
C ASP A 75 -3.05 -4.97 11.61
N ALA A 76 -4.00 -4.45 10.82
CA ALA A 76 -3.75 -3.39 9.86
C ALA A 76 -3.25 -2.10 10.52
N GLN A 77 -3.85 -1.71 11.65
CA GLN A 77 -3.42 -0.55 12.44
C GLN A 77 -2.01 -0.74 13.00
N VAL A 78 -1.72 -1.90 13.61
CA VAL A 78 -0.39 -2.22 14.14
C VAL A 78 0.68 -2.10 13.05
N ARG A 79 0.38 -2.59 11.84
CA ARG A 79 1.28 -2.46 10.70
C ARG A 79 1.52 -1.00 10.31
N SER A 80 0.44 -0.22 10.20
CA SER A 80 0.52 1.20 9.87
C SER A 80 1.40 1.95 10.87
N ASP A 81 1.17 1.76 12.17
CA ASP A 81 1.89 2.44 13.24
C ASP A 81 3.38 2.05 13.24
N TYR A 82 3.68 0.77 13.06
CA TYR A 82 5.05 0.27 12.99
C TYR A 82 5.84 0.95 11.85
N ILE A 83 5.27 1.02 10.64
CA ILE A 83 5.93 1.63 9.49
C ILE A 83 6.12 3.14 9.72
N GLN A 84 5.08 3.86 10.17
CA GLN A 84 5.17 5.31 10.43
C GLN A 84 6.22 5.63 11.50
N GLN A 85 6.24 4.88 12.60
CA GLN A 85 7.25 5.03 13.64
C GLN A 85 8.66 4.74 13.11
N THR A 86 8.81 3.74 12.25
CA THR A 86 10.09 3.38 11.63
C THR A 86 10.58 4.50 10.72
N LEU A 87 9.76 5.00 9.80
CA LEU A 87 10.10 6.12 8.92
C LEU A 87 10.46 7.39 9.70
N GLN A 88 9.70 7.71 10.74
CA GLN A 88 9.99 8.83 11.62
C GLN A 88 11.35 8.67 12.32
N SER A 89 11.68 7.44 12.77
CA SER A 89 12.92 7.15 13.48
C SER A 89 14.15 7.18 12.56
N LEU A 90 14.00 6.74 11.30
CA LEU A 90 15.07 6.80 10.29
C LEU A 90 15.24 8.20 9.69
N GLY A 91 14.24 9.06 9.86
CA GLY A 91 14.26 10.46 9.42
C GLY A 91 13.95 10.65 7.93
N PRO A 92 13.98 11.90 7.43
CA PRO A 92 13.48 12.24 6.10
C PRO A 92 14.19 11.51 4.94
N ALA A 93 15.42 11.06 5.15
CA ALA A 93 16.18 10.31 4.13
C ALA A 93 15.60 8.92 3.84
N ALA A 94 14.77 8.37 4.74
CA ALA A 94 14.05 7.11 4.51
C ALA A 94 12.77 7.29 3.68
N GLY A 95 12.45 8.53 3.28
CA GLY A 95 11.19 8.86 2.61
C GLY A 95 10.03 9.03 3.58
N THR A 96 8.85 9.25 3.01
CA THR A 96 7.60 9.39 3.76
C THR A 96 6.51 8.59 3.05
N GLU A 97 5.45 8.23 3.77
CA GLU A 97 4.29 7.53 3.21
C GLU A 97 3.01 8.07 3.84
N TYR A 98 1.93 8.09 3.06
CA TYR A 98 0.57 8.30 3.56
C TYR A 98 -0.10 6.95 3.75
N HIS A 99 -0.79 6.77 4.88
CA HIS A 99 -1.51 5.54 5.19
C HIS A 99 -3.00 5.82 5.37
N PHE A 100 -3.82 5.00 4.72
CA PHE A 100 -5.28 5.05 4.83
C PHE A 100 -5.80 3.66 5.21
N LEU A 101 -6.57 3.60 6.29
CA LEU A 101 -7.13 2.37 6.83
C LEU A 101 -8.63 2.30 6.53
N ALA A 102 -9.08 1.15 6.05
CA ALA A 102 -10.48 0.81 5.83
C ALA A 102 -10.74 -0.62 6.29
N GLY A 103 -11.19 -0.77 7.55
CA GLY A 103 -11.32 -2.08 8.19
C GLY A 103 -9.97 -2.82 8.17
N PRO A 104 -9.88 -4.04 7.58
CA PRO A 104 -8.64 -4.79 7.47
C PRO A 104 -7.73 -4.35 6.32
N VAL A 105 -8.06 -3.31 5.56
CA VAL A 105 -7.28 -2.84 4.40
C VAL A 105 -6.43 -1.64 4.82
N LEU A 106 -5.12 -1.73 4.52
CA LEU A 106 -4.17 -0.63 4.62
C LEU A 106 -3.71 -0.24 3.21
N VAL A 107 -4.08 0.95 2.78
CA VAL A 107 -3.57 1.58 1.55
C VAL A 107 -2.39 2.47 1.92
N ARG A 108 -1.22 2.15 1.38
CA ARG A 108 0.04 2.90 1.54
C ARG A 108 0.31 3.65 0.25
N VAL A 109 0.58 4.94 0.35
CA VAL A 109 0.88 5.81 -0.80
C VAL A 109 2.25 6.44 -0.58
N ASN A 110 3.09 6.38 -1.60
CA ASN A 110 4.44 6.97 -1.59
C ASN A 110 4.34 8.48 -1.33
N GLY A 111 5.12 8.98 -0.36
CA GLY A 111 5.13 10.37 0.06
C GLY A 111 5.78 11.35 -0.92
N GLU A 112 6.38 10.87 -2.02
CA GLU A 112 6.75 11.73 -3.15
C GLU A 112 5.52 12.26 -3.90
N LEU A 113 4.37 11.57 -3.80
CA LEU A 113 3.10 12.08 -4.32
C LEU A 113 2.63 13.27 -3.47
N PRO A 114 2.18 14.38 -4.09
CA PRO A 114 1.70 15.54 -3.34
C PRO A 114 0.51 15.20 -2.42
N PRO A 115 0.30 15.95 -1.31
CA PRO A 115 -0.85 15.73 -0.42
C PRO A 115 -2.20 15.75 -1.12
N SER A 116 -2.38 16.56 -2.16
CA SER A 116 -3.61 16.59 -2.95
C SER A 116 -3.87 15.28 -3.69
N VAL A 117 -2.82 14.59 -4.12
CA VAL A 117 -2.90 13.26 -4.71
C VAL A 117 -3.21 12.21 -3.65
N ALA A 118 -2.53 12.28 -2.50
CA ALA A 118 -2.80 11.36 -1.39
C ALA A 118 -4.27 11.43 -0.91
N ALA A 119 -4.86 12.63 -0.89
CA ALA A 119 -6.28 12.81 -0.57
C ALA A 119 -7.25 12.10 -1.55
N GLU A 120 -6.87 11.92 -2.82
CA GLU A 120 -7.66 11.12 -3.77
C GLU A 120 -7.67 9.63 -3.35
N TYR A 121 -6.52 9.12 -2.90
CA TYR A 121 -6.42 7.77 -2.36
C TYR A 121 -7.16 7.62 -1.02
N GLU A 122 -7.12 8.62 -0.15
CA GLU A 122 -7.91 8.64 1.09
C GLU A 122 -9.40 8.49 0.81
N ALA A 123 -9.93 9.34 -0.09
CA ALA A 123 -11.33 9.32 -0.47
C ALA A 123 -11.74 7.99 -1.12
N ALA A 124 -10.89 7.44 -2.00
CA ALA A 124 -11.12 6.14 -2.62
C ALA A 124 -11.08 4.98 -1.59
N SER A 125 -10.16 5.05 -0.62
CA SER A 125 -9.98 4.00 0.38
C SER A 125 -11.19 3.87 1.32
N ALA A 126 -11.93 4.95 1.56
CA ALA A 126 -13.14 4.92 2.36
C ALA A 126 -14.23 3.96 1.82
N GLY A 127 -14.20 3.68 0.51
CA GLY A 127 -15.11 2.72 -0.14
C GLY A 127 -14.68 1.24 -0.04
N LEU A 128 -13.54 0.94 0.60
CA LEU A 128 -13.01 -0.41 0.76
C LEU A 128 -13.45 -1.11 2.06
N ALA A 129 -14.22 -0.41 2.90
CA ALA A 129 -14.73 -0.94 4.17
C ALA A 129 -15.96 -1.85 3.98
#